data_AF-A0AAN9FY39-F1
#
_entry.id   AF-A0AAN9FY39-F1
#
_cell.length_a   1.000
_cell.length_b   1.000
_cell.length_c   1.000
_cell.angle_alpha   90.00
_cell.angle_beta   90.00
_cell.angle_gamma   90.00
#
_symmetry.space_group_name_H-M   'P 1'
#
loop_
_entity.id
_entity.type
_entity.pdbx_description
1 polymer ?
#
loop_
_entity_poly.entity_id
_entity_poly.type
_entity_poly.pdbx_seq_one_letter_code
_entity_poly.pdbx_strand_id
1 'polypeptide(L)'
;MAVPFLQQRSLLASDVRGLTSERPQINVALAEKRVADFLQKAAKVMFTREPYSKLLSGYVDKLFAPNPYFWKTVGRFIIKEFRHNPTSVSLTCGHDVTFPEFIKYVIRNERSNDLHRDTHFVPSYDQCKPCDYHYDVIGKMETFSKDASLVVAQLGFNISQSTLKEWSRESEFDAIEDSITSPYRWRKDVTKCMTWELANKRIWRKLQIRGILDRNEPLPINYKQSSSSSAEFIQLVKSSWERFRTNGTKQRQKAEALSSAYSLVPKSNLELLREYFLLDFDLFDYDSRPAKIFEAKNTWDVFNITQ
;
A
#
# COMPACT_ATOMS: atom_id res chain seq x y z
N MET A 1 -10.63 -17.43 -27.47
CA MET A 1 -10.81 -16.29 -28.40
C MET A 1 -10.30 -15.05 -27.69
N ALA A 2 -9.12 -14.58 -28.08
CA ALA A 2 -8.45 -13.42 -27.48
C ALA A 2 -8.79 -12.17 -28.30
N VAL A 3 -9.21 -11.09 -27.63
CA VAL A 3 -9.50 -9.78 -28.24
C VAL A 3 -8.32 -8.85 -27.93
N PRO A 4 -7.67 -8.22 -28.93
CA PRO A 4 -6.55 -7.31 -28.68
C PRO A 4 -7.04 -5.89 -28.35
N PHE A 5 -6.51 -5.34 -27.25
CA PHE A 5 -6.74 -3.96 -26.81
C PHE A 5 -5.76 -3.01 -27.51
N LEU A 6 -6.22 -2.35 -28.58
CA LEU A 6 -5.55 -1.17 -29.15
C LEU A 6 -6.62 -0.21 -29.68
N GLN A 7 -6.94 0.84 -28.91
CA GLN A 7 -7.19 2.21 -29.41
C GLN A 7 -7.76 3.09 -28.28
N GLN A 8 -6.99 4.08 -27.86
CA GLN A 8 -7.49 5.45 -27.68
C GLN A 8 -6.32 6.40 -27.37
N ARG A 9 -5.87 7.13 -28.40
CA ARG A 9 -5.23 8.44 -28.24
C ARG A 9 -5.66 9.31 -29.42
N SER A 10 -6.56 10.24 -29.16
CA SER A 10 -6.70 11.46 -29.97
C SER A 10 -7.00 12.63 -29.03
N LEU A 11 -6.61 13.82 -29.49
CA LEU A 11 -6.71 15.14 -28.85
C LEU A 11 -5.48 15.55 -28.03
N LEU A 12 -4.50 16.12 -28.74
CA LEU A 12 -4.13 17.54 -28.67
C LEU A 12 -3.03 17.78 -29.71
N ALA A 13 -3.45 18.26 -30.89
CA ALA A 13 -2.56 18.69 -31.95
C ALA A 13 -2.76 20.19 -32.12
N SER A 14 -1.84 20.98 -31.57
CA SER A 14 -1.50 22.29 -32.10
C SER A 14 -0.23 22.77 -31.41
N ASP A 15 0.79 23.00 -32.25
CA ASP A 15 1.97 23.83 -31.99
C ASP A 15 3.29 23.13 -31.61
N VAL A 16 3.89 22.43 -32.58
CA VAL A 16 5.36 22.37 -32.75
C VAL A 16 5.66 22.27 -34.25
N ARG A 17 5.74 23.41 -34.94
CA ARG A 17 6.40 23.50 -36.27
C ARG A 17 7.88 23.74 -36.02
N GLY A 18 8.74 22.75 -36.27
CA GLY A 18 10.19 22.99 -36.35
C GLY A 18 11.16 21.95 -35.77
N LEU A 19 10.75 20.71 -35.48
CA LEU A 19 11.68 19.63 -35.17
C LEU A 19 11.25 18.35 -35.90
N THR A 20 11.90 18.04 -37.02
CA THR A 20 11.89 16.71 -37.61
C THR A 20 12.69 15.78 -36.69
N SER A 21 12.05 15.33 -35.61
CA SER A 21 12.49 14.18 -34.84
C SER A 21 11.91 12.94 -35.54
N GLU A 22 12.74 12.27 -36.35
CA GLU A 22 12.48 10.88 -36.69
C GLU A 22 12.34 10.11 -35.37
N ARG A 23 11.13 9.62 -35.07
CA ARG A 23 10.96 8.67 -33.98
C ARG A 23 11.73 7.41 -34.38
N PRO A 24 12.64 6.89 -33.55
CA PRO A 24 13.33 5.65 -33.87
C PRO A 24 12.29 4.57 -34.17
N GLN A 25 12.34 3.97 -35.36
CA GLN A 25 11.57 2.77 -35.64
C GLN A 25 12.15 1.65 -34.77
N ILE A 26 11.50 1.37 -33.64
CA ILE A 26 11.85 0.24 -32.79
C ILE A 26 11.56 -1.02 -33.61
N ASN A 27 12.60 -1.77 -33.96
CA ASN A 27 12.45 -3.10 -34.52
C ASN A 27 11.86 -3.99 -33.42
N VAL A 28 10.54 -4.22 -33.50
CA VAL A 28 9.77 -4.95 -32.49
C VAL A 28 10.33 -6.37 -32.30
N ALA A 29 10.66 -7.07 -33.38
CA ALA A 29 11.23 -8.41 -33.31
C ALA A 29 12.61 -8.44 -32.62
N LEU A 30 13.44 -7.42 -32.85
CA LEU A 30 14.73 -7.30 -32.16
C LEU A 30 14.53 -6.97 -30.68
N ALA A 31 13.55 -6.13 -30.35
CA ALA A 31 13.21 -5.82 -28.96
C ALA A 31 12.68 -7.06 -28.22
N GLU A 32 11.76 -7.81 -28.84
CA GLU A 32 11.22 -9.07 -28.30
C GLU A 32 12.33 -10.09 -28.06
N LYS A 33 13.24 -10.28 -29.02
CA LYS A 33 14.39 -11.18 -28.85
C LYS A 33 15.28 -10.76 -27.67
N ARG A 34 15.58 -9.47 -27.54
CA ARG A 34 16.38 -8.95 -26.41
C ARG A 34 15.68 -9.16 -25.07
N VAL A 35 14.36 -9.00 -25.01
CA VAL A 35 13.56 -9.25 -23.80
C VAL A 35 13.59 -10.73 -23.46
N ALA A 36 13.39 -11.62 -24.43
CA ALA A 36 13.47 -13.07 -24.22
C ALA A 36 14.86 -13.50 -23.72
N ASP A 37 15.93 -13.01 -24.36
CA ASP A 37 17.30 -13.29 -23.97
C ASP A 37 17.60 -12.80 -22.54
N PHE A 38 17.07 -11.62 -22.17
CA PHE A 38 17.19 -11.09 -20.81
C PHE A 38 16.43 -11.96 -19.80
N LEU A 39 15.16 -12.28 -20.06
CA LEU A 39 14.35 -13.11 -19.17
C LEU A 39 14.95 -14.50 -18.99
N GLN A 40 15.60 -15.07 -20.00
CA GLN A 40 16.26 -16.37 -19.86
C GLN A 40 17.48 -16.31 -18.91
N LYS A 41 18.19 -15.19 -18.85
CA LYS A 41 19.46 -15.06 -18.11
C LYS A 41 19.33 -14.37 -16.75
N ALA A 42 18.31 -13.54 -16.58
CA ALA A 42 18.11 -12.78 -15.36
C ALA A 42 17.54 -13.66 -14.25
N ALA A 43 18.09 -13.48 -13.04
CA ALA A 43 17.47 -13.99 -11.82
C ALA A 43 16.13 -13.26 -11.61
N LYS A 44 15.06 -14.04 -11.50
CA LYS A 44 13.69 -13.56 -11.32
C LYS A 44 13.30 -13.77 -9.86
N VAL A 45 13.06 -12.67 -9.18
CA VAL A 45 12.69 -12.66 -7.77
C VAL A 45 11.35 -11.96 -7.62
N MET A 46 10.45 -12.52 -6.82
CA MET A 46 9.26 -11.83 -6.36
C MET A 46 9.11 -11.91 -4.85
N PHE A 47 8.42 -10.94 -4.29
CA PHE A 47 8.00 -10.95 -2.89
C PHE A 47 6.48 -10.88 -2.84
N THR A 48 5.88 -11.80 -2.09
CA THR A 48 4.45 -11.82 -1.79
C THR A 48 4.19 -11.41 -0.35
N ARG A 49 2.96 -11.06 -0.03
CA ARG A 49 2.52 -10.66 1.31
C ARG A 49 1.19 -11.30 1.61
N GLU A 50 0.98 -11.65 2.87
CA GLU A 50 -0.30 -12.19 3.33
C GLU A 50 -1.45 -11.24 2.91
N PRO A 51 -2.46 -11.73 2.14
CA PRO A 51 -3.47 -10.89 1.52
C PRO A 51 -4.19 -9.91 2.46
N TYR A 52 -4.61 -10.35 3.64
CA TYR A 52 -5.33 -9.49 4.57
C TYR A 52 -4.44 -8.34 5.05
N SER A 53 -3.19 -8.65 5.37
CA SER A 53 -2.15 -7.68 5.76
C SER A 53 -1.76 -6.74 4.63
N LYS A 54 -1.73 -7.21 3.38
CA LYS A 54 -1.49 -6.40 2.18
C LYS A 54 -2.58 -5.35 2.01
N LEU A 55 -3.85 -5.76 2.08
CA LEU A 55 -5.01 -4.89 1.90
C LEU A 55 -5.12 -3.81 2.98
N LEU A 56 -4.91 -4.15 4.26
CA LEU A 56 -4.88 -3.14 5.32
C LEU A 56 -3.75 -2.14 5.11
N SER A 57 -2.55 -2.62 4.74
CA SER A 57 -1.41 -1.75 4.43
C SER A 57 -1.72 -0.81 3.27
N GLY A 58 -2.35 -1.31 2.21
CA GLY A 58 -2.76 -0.52 1.06
C GLY A 58 -3.79 0.55 1.43
N TYR A 59 -4.86 0.17 2.14
CA TYR A 59 -5.86 1.13 2.63
C TYR A 59 -5.24 2.23 3.47
N VAL A 60 -4.40 1.86 4.45
CA VAL A 60 -3.78 2.82 5.37
C VAL A 60 -2.89 3.82 4.62
N ASP A 61 -2.11 3.34 3.66
CA ASP A 61 -1.16 4.15 2.89
C ASP A 61 -1.85 5.04 1.84
N LYS A 62 -2.87 4.51 1.17
CA LYS A 62 -3.48 5.14 -0.01
C LYS A 62 -4.75 5.93 0.31
N LEU A 63 -5.58 5.49 1.24
CA LEU A 63 -6.92 6.06 1.46
C LEU A 63 -7.08 6.70 2.84
N PHE A 64 -6.55 6.07 3.90
CA PHE A 64 -6.63 6.64 5.24
C PHE A 64 -5.68 7.83 5.40
N ALA A 65 -4.39 7.65 5.08
CA ALA A 65 -3.40 8.72 5.19
C ALA A 65 -3.65 9.84 4.16
N PRO A 66 -3.11 11.06 4.40
CA PRO A 66 -3.27 12.17 3.46
C PRO A 66 -2.70 11.87 2.08
N ASN A 67 -3.58 11.58 1.12
CA ASN A 67 -3.20 11.21 -0.24
C ASN A 67 -4.26 11.69 -1.25
N PRO A 68 -4.19 12.95 -1.70
CA PRO A 68 -5.23 13.55 -2.54
C PRO A 68 -5.36 12.88 -3.92
N TYR A 69 -4.30 12.21 -4.41
CA TYR A 69 -4.37 11.45 -5.65
C TYR A 69 -5.35 10.27 -5.50
N PHE A 70 -5.11 9.39 -4.52
CA PHE A 70 -5.95 8.21 -4.29
C PHE A 70 -7.34 8.57 -3.78
N TRP A 71 -7.49 9.64 -2.99
CA TRP A 71 -8.80 10.16 -2.64
C TRP A 71 -9.62 10.53 -3.87
N LYS A 72 -9.01 11.20 -4.85
CA LYS A 72 -9.66 11.60 -6.10
C LYS A 72 -9.93 10.42 -7.04
N THR A 73 -8.98 9.52 -7.25
CA THR A 73 -9.06 8.45 -8.25
C THR A 73 -9.85 7.25 -7.75
N VAL A 74 -9.64 6.85 -6.48
CA VAL A 74 -10.26 5.67 -5.88
C VAL A 74 -11.31 6.08 -4.86
N GLY A 75 -10.99 6.99 -3.93
CA GLY A 75 -11.85 7.28 -2.79
C GLY A 75 -13.23 7.80 -3.18
N ARG A 76 -13.32 8.78 -4.08
CA ARG A 76 -14.61 9.30 -4.57
C ARG A 76 -15.47 8.23 -5.26
N PHE A 77 -14.84 7.30 -5.98
CA PHE A 77 -15.54 6.17 -6.60
C PHE A 77 -16.16 5.28 -5.52
N ILE A 78 -15.37 4.93 -4.50
CA ILE A 78 -15.85 4.14 -3.37
C ILE A 78 -17.04 4.83 -2.67
N ILE A 79 -16.94 6.13 -2.41
CA ILE A 79 -18.03 6.89 -1.79
C ILE A 79 -19.29 6.85 -2.65
N LYS A 80 -19.17 7.17 -3.94
CA LYS A 80 -20.31 7.22 -4.86
C LYS A 80 -21.01 5.87 -4.98
N GLU A 81 -20.25 4.78 -4.98
CA GLU A 81 -20.78 3.44 -5.24
C GLU A 81 -21.37 2.78 -3.98
N PHE A 82 -20.71 2.94 -2.82
CA PHE A 82 -21.02 2.11 -1.65
C PHE A 82 -21.58 2.87 -0.45
N ARG A 83 -21.45 4.19 -0.39
CA ARG A 83 -21.93 4.98 0.75
C ARG A 83 -23.39 5.35 0.57
N HIS A 84 -24.21 5.03 1.56
CA HIS A 84 -25.58 5.51 1.63
C HIS A 84 -25.61 6.96 2.11
N ASN A 85 -26.34 7.84 1.41
CA ASN A 85 -26.49 9.27 1.73
C ASN A 85 -25.16 10.01 1.99
N PRO A 86 -24.20 10.01 1.05
CA PRO A 86 -22.92 10.68 1.25
C PRO A 86 -23.09 12.20 1.26
N THR A 87 -22.31 12.89 2.10
CA THR A 87 -22.27 14.36 2.08
C THR A 87 -21.62 14.87 0.78
N SER A 88 -21.92 16.12 0.39
CA SER A 88 -21.25 16.76 -0.75
C SER A 88 -19.73 16.80 -0.59
N VAL A 89 -19.23 16.96 0.65
CA VAL A 89 -17.80 16.93 0.95
C VAL A 89 -17.23 15.53 0.71
N SER A 90 -17.89 14.47 1.18
CA SER A 90 -17.46 13.08 0.95
C SER A 90 -17.41 12.75 -0.55
N LEU A 91 -18.42 13.15 -1.32
CA LEU A 91 -18.47 12.94 -2.78
C LEU A 91 -17.36 13.69 -3.50
N THR A 92 -17.06 14.92 -3.08
CA THR A 92 -16.06 15.78 -3.72
C THR A 92 -14.64 15.34 -3.37
N CYS A 93 -14.42 14.97 -2.12
CA CYS A 93 -13.08 14.72 -1.60
C CYS A 93 -12.69 13.25 -1.55
N GLY A 94 -13.59 12.32 -1.21
CA GLY A 94 -13.26 10.89 -1.08
C GLY A 94 -12.22 10.56 0.00
N HIS A 95 -11.96 11.49 0.91
CA HIS A 95 -10.90 11.39 1.92
C HIS A 95 -11.32 10.62 3.19
N ASP A 96 -12.61 10.30 3.30
CA ASP A 96 -13.25 9.72 4.48
C ASP A 96 -13.77 8.30 4.21
N VAL A 97 -13.23 7.61 3.20
CA VAL A 97 -13.51 6.19 2.94
C VAL A 97 -13.19 5.35 4.17
N THR A 98 -14.14 4.52 4.59
CA THR A 98 -13.97 3.57 5.69
C THR A 98 -13.35 2.26 5.19
N PHE A 99 -12.69 1.53 6.08
CA PHE A 99 -12.10 0.24 5.73
C PHE A 99 -13.14 -0.78 5.19
N PRO A 100 -14.36 -0.91 5.74
CA PRO A 100 -15.39 -1.79 5.17
C PRO A 100 -15.85 -1.37 3.76
N GLU A 101 -15.94 -0.07 3.46
CA GLU A 101 -16.23 0.41 2.10
C GLU A 101 -15.10 0.08 1.13
N PHE A 102 -13.85 0.21 1.57
CA PHE A 102 -12.69 -0.22 0.80
C PHE A 102 -12.71 -1.72 0.50
N ILE A 103 -13.08 -2.59 1.45
CA ILE A 103 -13.20 -4.03 1.19
C ILE A 103 -14.29 -4.33 0.15
N LYS A 104 -15.45 -3.64 0.19
CA LYS A 104 -16.48 -3.78 -0.86
C LYS A 104 -15.95 -3.41 -2.25
N TYR A 105 -15.11 -2.38 -2.33
CA TYR A 105 -14.44 -1.97 -3.55
C TYR A 105 -13.49 -3.04 -4.09
N VAL A 106 -12.67 -3.64 -3.23
CA VAL A 106 -11.76 -4.74 -3.63
C VAL A 106 -12.57 -5.92 -4.19
N ILE A 107 -13.59 -6.37 -3.46
CA ILE A 107 -14.47 -7.47 -3.88
C ILE A 107 -15.14 -7.17 -5.23
N ARG A 108 -15.66 -5.95 -5.42
CA ARG A 108 -16.29 -5.54 -6.67
C ARG A 108 -15.30 -5.60 -7.83
N ASN A 109 -14.10 -5.06 -7.67
CA ASN A 109 -13.14 -4.96 -8.76
C ASN A 109 -12.57 -6.31 -9.19
N GLU A 110 -12.38 -7.24 -8.25
CA GLU A 110 -12.02 -8.62 -8.59
C GLU A 110 -13.15 -9.34 -9.33
N ARG A 111 -14.41 -8.96 -9.12
CA ARG A 111 -15.56 -9.48 -9.89
C ARG A 111 -15.66 -8.91 -11.30
N SER A 112 -15.45 -7.60 -11.47
CA SER A 112 -15.78 -6.90 -12.72
C SER A 112 -14.60 -6.69 -13.67
N ASN A 113 -13.36 -6.90 -13.22
CA ASN A 113 -12.12 -6.64 -13.98
C ASN A 113 -12.16 -5.30 -14.75
N ASP A 114 -12.63 -4.24 -14.08
CA ASP A 114 -12.89 -2.91 -14.65
C ASP A 114 -11.64 -2.00 -14.55
N LEU A 115 -11.63 -0.91 -15.32
CA LEU A 115 -10.65 0.18 -15.35
C LEU A 115 -10.37 0.84 -13.99
N HIS A 116 -11.23 0.63 -12.99
CA HIS A 116 -11.06 1.14 -11.63
C HIS A 116 -10.23 0.22 -10.73
N ARG A 117 -9.70 -0.88 -11.26
CA ARG A 117 -8.86 -1.83 -10.53
C ARG A 117 -7.46 -1.25 -10.33
N ASP A 118 -7.09 -1.06 -9.07
CA ASP A 118 -5.79 -0.50 -8.70
C ASP A 118 -4.79 -1.60 -8.31
N THR A 119 -3.60 -1.55 -8.91
CA THR A 119 -2.56 -2.57 -8.78
C THR A 119 -2.06 -2.77 -7.35
N HIS A 120 -2.29 -1.84 -6.42
CA HIS A 120 -1.91 -2.00 -5.03
C HIS A 120 -2.82 -2.97 -4.26
N PHE A 121 -4.04 -3.22 -4.77
CA PHE A 121 -5.06 -4.00 -4.06
C PHE A 121 -5.39 -5.33 -4.73
N VAL A 122 -4.85 -5.60 -5.91
CA VAL A 122 -5.05 -6.87 -6.62
C VAL A 122 -4.29 -8.02 -5.96
N PRO A 123 -4.72 -9.29 -6.14
CA PRO A 123 -3.95 -10.46 -5.74
C PRO A 123 -2.54 -10.49 -6.37
N SER A 124 -1.59 -11.05 -5.64
CA SER A 124 -0.20 -11.15 -6.09
C SER A 124 -0.03 -12.14 -7.24
N TYR A 125 -0.85 -13.21 -7.30
CA TYR A 125 -0.90 -14.13 -8.44
C TYR A 125 -1.26 -13.40 -9.73
N ASP A 126 -2.13 -12.38 -9.65
CA ASP A 126 -2.56 -11.64 -10.83
C ASP A 126 -1.54 -10.57 -11.21
N GLN A 127 -0.98 -9.85 -10.22
CA GLN A 127 0.00 -8.81 -10.47
C GLN A 127 1.35 -9.35 -10.98
N CYS A 128 1.83 -10.44 -10.38
CA CYS A 128 3.16 -10.99 -10.66
C CYS A 128 3.13 -12.19 -11.60
N LYS A 129 1.95 -12.77 -11.86
CA LYS A 129 1.78 -13.89 -12.80
C LYS A 129 2.78 -15.05 -12.58
N PRO A 130 2.94 -15.57 -11.35
CA PRO A 130 3.87 -16.66 -11.07
C PRO A 130 3.51 -17.98 -11.78
N CYS A 131 2.28 -18.10 -12.28
CA CYS A 131 1.87 -19.22 -13.13
C CYS A 131 2.37 -19.08 -14.58
N ASP A 132 2.66 -17.86 -15.04
CA ASP A 132 3.13 -17.57 -16.40
C ASP A 132 4.66 -17.41 -16.44
N TYR A 133 5.29 -17.00 -15.34
CA TYR A 133 6.72 -16.78 -15.23
C TYR A 133 7.36 -17.64 -14.14
N HIS A 134 8.42 -18.36 -14.50
CA HIS A 134 9.23 -19.11 -13.55
C HIS A 134 10.14 -18.19 -12.74
N TYR A 135 9.75 -17.94 -11.49
CA TYR A 135 10.58 -17.22 -10.53
C TYR A 135 11.63 -18.15 -9.91
N ASP A 136 12.86 -17.66 -9.82
CA ASP A 136 13.97 -18.36 -9.16
C ASP A 136 13.84 -18.28 -7.62
N VAL A 137 13.25 -17.18 -7.12
CA VAL A 137 12.95 -16.99 -5.69
C VAL A 137 11.60 -16.33 -5.48
N ILE A 138 10.81 -16.88 -4.56
CA ILE A 138 9.57 -16.29 -4.05
C ILE A 138 9.77 -16.06 -2.54
N GLY A 139 9.98 -14.81 -2.15
CA GLY A 139 10.10 -14.39 -0.75
C GLY A 139 8.77 -13.91 -0.16
N LYS A 140 8.69 -13.82 1.18
CA LYS A 140 7.54 -13.31 1.91
C LYS A 140 7.89 -12.00 2.62
N MET A 141 7.00 -11.00 2.57
CA MET A 141 7.18 -9.72 3.25
C MET A 141 7.20 -9.87 4.78
N GLU A 142 6.59 -10.92 5.33
CA GLU A 142 6.61 -11.24 6.76
C GLU A 142 8.02 -11.64 7.24
N THR A 143 8.82 -12.23 6.36
CA THR A 143 10.20 -12.70 6.60
C THR A 143 11.23 -11.94 5.76
N PHE A 144 10.88 -10.72 5.31
CA PHE A 144 11.65 -9.97 4.30
C PHE A 144 13.16 -9.92 4.56
N SER A 145 13.61 -9.59 5.77
CA SER A 145 15.05 -9.51 6.09
C SER A 145 15.78 -10.84 5.87
N LYS A 146 15.17 -11.94 6.30
CA LYS A 146 15.71 -13.30 6.10
C LYS A 146 15.69 -13.65 4.61
N ASP A 147 14.56 -13.44 3.94
CA ASP A 147 14.39 -13.86 2.55
C ASP A 147 15.26 -13.02 1.59
N ALA A 148 15.39 -11.72 1.84
CA ALA A 148 16.32 -10.85 1.11
C ALA A 148 17.78 -11.30 1.27
N SER A 149 18.18 -11.75 2.47
CA SER A 149 19.53 -12.29 2.68
C SER A 149 19.80 -13.54 1.86
N LEU A 150 18.80 -14.42 1.71
CA LEU A 150 18.88 -15.63 0.91
C LEU A 150 18.92 -15.32 -0.59
N VAL A 151 18.13 -14.35 -1.05
CA VAL A 151 18.18 -13.85 -2.43
C VAL A 151 19.59 -13.37 -2.78
N VAL A 152 20.18 -12.54 -1.92
CA VAL A 152 21.50 -11.98 -2.18
C VAL A 152 22.60 -13.05 -2.13
N ALA A 153 22.47 -14.03 -1.23
CA ALA A 153 23.34 -15.21 -1.19
C ALA A 153 23.27 -16.03 -2.49
N GLN A 154 22.08 -16.23 -3.04
CA GLN A 154 21.88 -16.93 -4.31
C GLN A 154 22.49 -16.18 -5.50
N LEU A 155 22.60 -14.86 -5.42
CA LEU A 155 23.30 -14.03 -6.39
C LEU A 155 24.84 -14.03 -6.21
N GLY A 156 25.36 -14.81 -5.26
CA GLY A 156 26.80 -14.95 -5.02
C GLY A 156 27.39 -13.93 -4.04
N PHE A 157 26.54 -13.20 -3.30
CA PHE A 157 26.98 -12.18 -2.34
C PHE A 157 26.62 -12.59 -0.91
N ASN A 158 27.57 -12.43 0.02
CA ASN A 158 27.31 -12.70 1.44
C ASN A 158 27.06 -11.40 2.20
N ILE A 159 25.92 -11.32 2.88
CA ILE A 159 25.57 -10.19 3.75
C ILE A 159 25.76 -10.59 5.21
N SER A 160 26.36 -9.71 6.00
CA SER A 160 26.52 -9.89 7.44
C SER A 160 25.21 -9.61 8.20
N GLN A 161 25.06 -10.20 9.40
CA GLN A 161 23.91 -9.92 10.26
C GLN A 161 23.81 -8.46 10.70
N SER A 162 24.94 -7.75 10.83
CA SER A 162 24.92 -6.30 11.14
C SER A 162 24.36 -5.50 9.98
N THR A 163 24.72 -5.82 8.74
CA THR A 163 24.16 -5.19 7.54
C THR A 163 22.65 -5.42 7.44
N LEU A 164 22.15 -6.62 7.73
CA LEU A 164 20.71 -6.89 7.71
C LEU A 164 19.93 -6.09 8.77
N LYS A 165 20.52 -5.91 9.95
CA LYS A 165 19.95 -5.06 11.00
C LYS A 165 19.91 -3.59 10.58
N GLU A 166 20.98 -3.11 9.95
CA GLU A 166 21.04 -1.74 9.43
C GLU A 166 19.97 -1.51 8.36
N TRP A 167 19.83 -2.42 7.39
CA TRP A 167 18.79 -2.32 6.36
C TRP A 167 17.38 -2.32 6.95
N SER A 168 17.14 -3.15 7.98
CA SER A 168 15.86 -3.12 8.68
C SER A 168 15.60 -1.75 9.32
N ARG A 169 16.62 -1.15 9.93
CA ARG A 169 16.53 0.18 10.55
C ARG A 169 16.27 1.27 9.51
N GLU A 170 17.05 1.28 8.43
CA GLU A 170 16.91 2.22 7.32
C GLU A 170 15.53 2.09 6.64
N SER A 171 14.99 0.87 6.51
CA SER A 171 13.65 0.67 5.94
C SER A 171 12.51 1.24 6.81
N GLU A 172 12.68 1.24 8.13
CA GLU A 172 11.72 1.87 9.06
C GLU A 172 11.81 3.39 8.99
N PHE A 173 13.03 3.90 8.86
CA PHE A 173 13.32 5.31 8.70
C PHE A 173 12.75 5.86 7.38
N ASP A 174 12.99 5.17 6.27
CA ASP A 174 12.41 5.48 4.96
C ASP A 174 10.87 5.52 5.04
N ALA A 175 10.27 4.53 5.71
CA ALA A 175 8.82 4.52 5.93
C ALA A 175 8.31 5.71 6.78
N ILE A 176 9.11 6.22 7.72
CA ILE A 176 8.81 7.45 8.47
C ILE A 176 8.85 8.65 7.53
N GLU A 177 9.94 8.81 6.79
CA GLU A 177 10.16 9.96 5.90
C GLU A 177 9.10 10.01 4.80
N ASP A 178 8.82 8.90 4.13
CA ASP A 178 7.77 8.81 3.11
C ASP A 178 6.37 9.14 3.65
N SER A 179 6.07 8.69 4.87
CA SER A 179 4.77 8.94 5.51
C SER A 179 4.56 10.41 5.87
N ILE A 180 5.62 11.22 5.89
CA ILE A 180 5.56 12.64 6.26
C ILE A 180 5.81 13.54 5.05
N THR A 181 6.89 13.32 4.31
CA THR A 181 7.34 14.19 3.22
C THR A 181 6.28 14.31 2.12
N SER A 182 5.65 13.20 1.72
CA SER A 182 4.64 13.16 0.67
C SER A 182 3.40 14.01 1.04
N PRO A 183 2.72 13.79 2.18
CA PRO A 183 1.65 14.67 2.64
C PRO A 183 2.02 16.15 2.72
N TYR A 184 3.22 16.48 3.25
CA TYR A 184 3.69 17.86 3.39
C TYR A 184 3.88 18.54 2.03
N ARG A 185 4.37 17.80 1.03
CA ARG A 185 4.46 18.28 -0.36
C ARG A 185 3.08 18.55 -0.96
N TRP A 186 2.07 17.77 -0.60
CA TRP A 186 0.70 17.91 -1.09
C TRP A 186 -0.21 18.73 -0.17
N ARG A 187 0.36 19.47 0.78
CA ARG A 187 -0.39 20.18 1.82
C ARG A 187 -1.55 21.02 1.28
N LYS A 188 -1.34 21.78 0.21
CA LYS A 188 -2.36 22.62 -0.42
C LYS A 188 -3.58 21.83 -0.90
N ASP A 189 -3.38 20.63 -1.41
CA ASP A 189 -4.46 19.77 -1.90
C ASP A 189 -5.15 19.03 -0.76
N VAL A 190 -4.38 18.58 0.24
CA VAL A 190 -4.92 17.96 1.46
C VAL A 190 -5.85 18.93 2.20
N THR A 191 -5.45 20.20 2.33
CA THR A 191 -6.22 21.22 3.06
C THR A 191 -7.54 21.61 2.41
N LYS A 192 -7.80 21.19 1.16
CA LYS A 192 -9.12 21.36 0.52
C LYS A 192 -10.18 20.42 1.11
N CYS A 193 -9.75 19.33 1.75
CA CYS A 193 -10.63 18.25 2.17
C CYS A 193 -10.61 17.99 3.69
N MET A 194 -9.56 18.39 4.39
CA MET A 194 -9.48 18.28 5.85
C MET A 194 -8.57 19.35 6.45
N THR A 195 -8.65 19.58 7.76
CA THR A 195 -7.70 20.46 8.46
C THR A 195 -6.30 19.84 8.47
N TRP A 196 -5.27 20.69 8.51
CA TRP A 196 -3.89 20.21 8.57
C TRP A 196 -3.59 19.46 9.88
N GLU A 197 -4.26 19.85 10.96
CA GLU A 197 -4.27 19.09 12.21
C GLU A 197 -4.68 17.64 12.00
N LEU A 198 -5.83 17.44 11.35
CA LEU A 198 -6.38 16.10 11.13
C LEU A 198 -5.46 15.27 10.24
N ALA A 199 -4.84 15.91 9.24
CA ALA A 199 -3.85 15.28 8.39
C ALA A 199 -2.65 14.77 9.21
N ASN A 200 -2.09 15.60 10.12
CA ASN A 200 -0.98 15.19 10.99
C ASN A 200 -1.37 14.07 11.95
N LYS A 201 -2.60 14.10 12.50
CA LYS A 201 -3.13 13.00 13.33
C LYS A 201 -3.26 11.70 12.54
N ARG A 202 -3.69 11.75 11.27
CA ARG A 202 -3.73 10.57 10.39
C ARG A 202 -2.33 10.04 10.05
N ILE A 203 -1.35 10.92 9.83
CA ILE A 203 0.06 10.52 9.62
C ILE A 203 0.58 9.79 10.87
N TRP A 204 0.37 10.37 12.06
CA TRP A 204 0.74 9.76 13.33
C TRP A 204 0.08 8.38 13.50
N ARG A 205 -1.24 8.29 13.28
CA ARG A 205 -1.98 7.03 13.40
C ARG A 205 -1.54 5.99 12.37
N LYS A 206 -1.19 6.38 11.14
CA LYS A 206 -0.57 5.47 10.15
C LYS A 206 0.70 4.82 10.71
N LEU A 207 1.57 5.60 11.36
CA LEU A 207 2.82 5.09 11.93
C LEU A 207 2.57 4.16 13.13
N GLN A 208 1.54 4.44 13.94
CA GLN A 208 1.08 3.52 14.99
C GLN A 208 0.57 2.20 14.40
N ILE A 209 -0.28 2.23 13.36
CA ILE A 209 -0.77 1.02 12.68
C ILE A 209 0.38 0.20 12.08
N ARG A 210 1.42 0.86 11.57
CA ARG A 210 2.64 0.21 11.05
C ARG A 210 3.53 -0.38 12.13
N GLY A 211 3.26 -0.10 13.41
CA GLY A 211 4.09 -0.52 14.54
C GLY A 211 5.42 0.23 14.63
N ILE A 212 5.48 1.46 14.10
CA ILE A 212 6.64 2.36 14.20
C ILE A 212 6.58 3.18 15.50
N LEU A 213 5.37 3.58 15.90
CA LEU A 213 5.09 4.33 17.12
C LEU A 213 4.24 3.49 18.07
N ASP A 214 4.31 3.77 19.37
CA ASP A 214 3.40 3.17 20.35
C ASP A 214 1.95 3.60 20.03
N ARG A 215 1.03 2.65 19.96
CA ARG A 215 -0.40 2.91 19.72
C ARG A 215 -1.04 3.85 20.74
N ASN A 216 -0.47 3.95 21.95
CA ASN A 216 -0.98 4.78 23.03
C ASN A 216 -0.29 6.14 23.13
N GLU A 217 0.81 6.38 22.41
CA GLU A 217 1.50 7.68 22.45
C GLU A 217 0.69 8.70 21.63
N PRO A 218 0.15 9.77 22.25
CA PRO A 218 -0.59 10.79 21.52
C PRO A 218 0.37 11.68 20.73
N LEU A 219 -0.13 12.31 19.66
CA LEU A 219 0.61 13.38 19.01
C LEU A 219 0.78 14.55 20.01
N PRO A 220 2.01 15.02 20.29
CA PRO A 220 2.24 16.07 21.29
C PRO A 220 1.45 17.36 21.03
N ILE A 221 0.80 17.88 22.08
CA ILE A 221 -0.08 19.07 22.03
C ILE A 221 0.65 20.31 21.51
N ASN A 222 1.95 20.43 21.82
CA ASN A 222 2.80 21.54 21.41
C ASN A 222 3.21 21.50 19.93
N TYR A 223 2.92 20.42 19.20
CA TYR A 223 3.06 20.37 17.74
C TYR A 223 1.92 21.17 17.10
N LYS A 224 1.99 22.50 17.26
CA LYS A 224 0.99 23.48 16.80
C LYS A 224 0.86 23.43 15.28
N GLN A 225 -0.10 22.63 14.87
CA GLN A 225 -0.94 22.67 13.68
C GLN A 225 -0.86 23.97 12.86
N SER A 226 0.22 24.14 12.08
CA SER A 226 0.27 24.88 10.80
C SER A 226 1.70 25.31 10.44
N SER A 227 2.59 25.48 11.41
CA SER A 227 3.90 26.12 11.15
C SER A 227 5.09 25.17 11.10
N SER A 228 4.93 23.95 11.58
CA SER A 228 6.05 23.00 11.60
C SER A 228 6.37 22.48 10.21
N SER A 229 7.65 22.44 9.88
CA SER A 229 8.22 21.86 8.67
C SER A 229 8.13 20.33 8.69
N SER A 230 8.29 19.70 7.52
CA SER A 230 8.39 18.24 7.44
C SER A 230 9.58 17.72 8.24
N ALA A 231 10.71 18.43 8.22
CA ALA A 231 11.92 18.09 8.96
C ALA A 231 11.67 18.03 10.48
N GLU A 232 10.97 19.02 11.05
CA GLU A 232 10.63 19.02 12.47
C GLU A 232 9.69 17.86 12.83
N PHE A 233 8.72 17.52 11.96
CA PHE A 233 7.86 16.36 12.22
C PHE A 233 8.66 15.05 12.21
N ILE A 234 9.54 14.92 11.21
CA ILE A 234 10.41 13.75 11.05
C ILE A 234 11.26 13.56 12.31
N GLN A 235 11.85 14.63 12.85
CA GLN A 235 12.65 14.56 14.09
C GLN A 235 11.82 14.16 15.31
N LEU A 236 10.59 14.69 15.43
CA LEU A 236 9.66 14.29 16.47
C LEU A 236 9.35 12.79 16.40
N VAL A 237 8.97 12.30 15.21
CA VAL A 237 8.64 10.89 14.99
C VAL A 237 9.86 9.99 15.22
N LYS A 238 11.05 10.38 14.76
CA LYS A 238 12.30 9.63 14.98
C LYS A 238 12.60 9.46 16.47
N SER A 239 12.44 10.52 17.25
CA SER A 239 12.67 10.50 18.70
C SER A 239 11.71 9.53 19.41
N SER A 240 10.45 9.49 18.97
CA SER A 240 9.44 8.56 19.50
C SER A 240 9.69 7.11 19.04
N TRP A 241 10.05 6.90 17.77
CA TRP A 241 10.42 5.59 17.21
C TRP A 241 11.65 4.97 17.88
N GLU A 242 12.73 5.72 18.13
CA GLU A 242 13.92 5.18 18.80
C GLU A 242 13.60 4.67 20.23
N ARG A 243 12.64 5.31 20.93
CA ARG A 243 12.15 4.82 22.23
C ARG A 243 11.29 3.57 22.11
N PHE A 244 10.45 3.49 21.07
CA PHE A 244 9.50 2.39 20.91
C PHE A 244 10.12 1.13 20.32
N ARG A 245 11.06 1.26 19.36
CA ARG A 245 11.57 0.12 18.59
C ARG A 245 12.25 -0.96 19.44
N THR A 246 12.76 -0.59 20.62
CA THR A 246 13.44 -1.49 21.56
C THR A 246 12.46 -2.29 22.42
N ASN A 247 11.18 -1.93 22.45
CA ASN A 247 10.17 -2.57 23.32
C ASN A 247 9.71 -3.95 22.84
N GLY A 248 10.04 -4.36 21.61
CA GLY A 248 9.72 -5.70 21.08
C GLY A 248 8.23 -5.99 20.85
N THR A 249 7.35 -4.98 20.93
CA THR A 249 5.88 -5.14 20.82
C THR A 249 5.32 -4.90 19.41
N LYS A 250 6.17 -4.53 18.44
CA LYS A 250 5.79 -4.18 17.06
C LYS A 250 4.88 -5.21 16.40
N GLN A 251 5.27 -6.50 16.43
CA GLN A 251 4.54 -7.58 15.78
C GLN A 251 3.15 -7.77 16.39
N ARG A 252 3.07 -7.71 17.73
CA ARG A 252 1.81 -7.79 18.47
C ARG A 252 0.89 -6.62 18.12
N GLN A 253 1.39 -5.40 18.13
CA GLN A 253 0.61 -4.21 17.80
C GLN A 253 0.07 -4.27 16.37
N LYS A 254 0.88 -4.70 15.39
CA LYS A 254 0.43 -4.90 14.01
C LYS A 254 -0.66 -5.97 13.91
N ALA A 255 -0.54 -7.07 14.64
CA ALA A 255 -1.55 -8.13 14.66
C ALA A 255 -2.89 -7.65 15.27
N GLU A 256 -2.83 -6.84 16.33
CA GLU A 256 -4.00 -6.22 16.95
C GLU A 256 -4.65 -5.17 16.03
N ALA A 257 -3.85 -4.36 15.31
CA ALA A 257 -4.34 -3.42 14.30
C ALA A 257 -5.10 -4.15 13.20
N LEU A 258 -4.51 -5.26 12.71
CA LEU A 258 -5.08 -6.10 11.67
C LEU A 258 -6.41 -6.69 12.10
N SER A 259 -6.43 -7.34 13.27
CA SER A 259 -7.65 -7.96 13.81
C SER A 259 -8.74 -6.91 14.03
N SER A 260 -8.40 -5.77 14.63
CA SER A 260 -9.39 -4.73 14.92
C SER A 260 -9.94 -4.09 13.64
N ALA A 261 -9.11 -3.86 12.61
CA ALA A 261 -9.59 -3.36 11.32
C ALA A 261 -10.58 -4.32 10.65
N TYR A 262 -10.26 -5.62 10.60
CA TYR A 262 -11.13 -6.61 9.97
C TYR A 262 -12.38 -6.95 10.79
N SER A 263 -12.37 -6.72 12.11
CA SER A 263 -13.58 -6.82 12.94
C SER A 263 -14.69 -5.84 12.52
N LEU A 264 -14.36 -4.79 11.78
CA LEU A 264 -15.32 -3.82 11.23
C LEU A 264 -16.01 -4.33 9.95
N VAL A 265 -15.51 -5.40 9.34
CA VAL A 265 -15.96 -5.90 8.04
C VAL A 265 -17.04 -6.96 8.26
N PRO A 266 -18.21 -6.86 7.59
CA PRO A 266 -19.25 -7.89 7.68
C PRO A 266 -18.72 -9.27 7.28
N LYS A 267 -19.10 -10.32 8.02
CA LYS A 267 -18.64 -11.70 7.76
C LYS A 267 -18.89 -12.15 6.32
N SER A 268 -20.03 -11.79 5.72
CA SER A 268 -20.33 -12.08 4.31
C SER A 268 -19.29 -11.50 3.34
N ASN A 269 -18.77 -10.30 3.62
CA ASN A 269 -17.74 -9.68 2.81
C ASN A 269 -16.38 -10.33 3.05
N LEU A 270 -16.09 -10.82 4.26
CA LEU A 270 -14.86 -11.57 4.54
C LEU A 270 -14.83 -12.89 3.75
N GLU A 271 -15.95 -13.62 3.69
CA GLU A 271 -16.03 -14.85 2.89
C GLU A 271 -15.84 -14.59 1.41
N LEU A 272 -16.50 -13.56 0.86
CA LEU A 272 -16.30 -13.16 -0.55
C LEU A 272 -14.85 -12.73 -0.81
N LEU A 273 -14.27 -11.92 0.07
CA LEU A 273 -12.88 -11.50 -0.06
C LEU A 273 -11.94 -12.70 -0.05
N ARG A 274 -12.18 -13.68 0.84
CA ARG A 274 -11.43 -14.93 0.88
C ARG A 274 -11.50 -15.66 -0.46
N GLU A 275 -12.69 -15.80 -1.04
CA GLU A 275 -12.90 -16.47 -2.33
C GLU A 275 -12.05 -15.84 -3.46
N TYR A 276 -12.04 -14.51 -3.58
CA TYR A 276 -11.26 -13.82 -4.63
C TYR A 276 -9.73 -13.94 -4.45
N PHE A 277 -9.27 -14.23 -3.23
CA PHE A 277 -7.85 -14.38 -2.91
C PHE A 277 -7.42 -15.84 -2.65
N LEU A 278 -8.29 -16.84 -2.87
CA LEU A 278 -7.97 -18.26 -2.64
C LEU A 278 -6.67 -18.69 -3.32
N LEU A 279 -6.47 -18.27 -4.57
CA LEU A 279 -5.26 -18.64 -5.31
C LEU A 279 -3.99 -18.02 -4.70
N ASP A 280 -4.05 -16.81 -4.13
CA ASP A 280 -2.93 -16.22 -3.39
C ASP A 280 -2.66 -17.03 -2.11
N PHE A 281 -3.70 -17.45 -1.40
CA PHE A 281 -3.55 -18.25 -0.19
C PHE A 281 -2.89 -19.61 -0.49
N ASP A 282 -3.36 -20.29 -1.53
CA ASP A 282 -2.87 -21.61 -1.90
C ASP A 282 -1.46 -21.56 -2.50
N LEU A 283 -1.20 -20.66 -3.45
CA LEU A 283 0.11 -20.57 -4.13
C LEU A 283 1.24 -20.15 -3.19
N PHE A 284 0.95 -19.33 -2.19
CA PHE A 284 1.97 -18.73 -1.33
C PHE A 284 1.95 -19.27 0.10
N ASP A 285 1.20 -20.35 0.35
CA ASP A 285 1.14 -21.00 1.66
C ASP A 285 0.78 -20.01 2.78
N TYR A 286 -0.40 -19.40 2.62
CA TYR A 286 -1.03 -18.55 3.63
C TYR A 286 -2.35 -19.18 4.08
N ASP A 287 -2.65 -19.08 5.38
CA ASP A 287 -3.95 -19.47 5.91
C ASP A 287 -5.05 -18.58 5.32
N SER A 288 -5.97 -19.17 4.56
CA SER A 288 -7.09 -18.46 3.93
C SER A 288 -8.15 -18.00 4.93
N ARG A 289 -8.22 -18.63 6.12
CA ARG A 289 -9.25 -18.39 7.13
C ARG A 289 -8.66 -18.26 8.55
N PRO A 290 -7.75 -17.31 8.78
CA PRO A 290 -7.08 -17.20 10.06
C PRO A 290 -8.03 -16.68 11.14
N ALA A 291 -8.02 -17.32 12.32
CA ALA A 291 -8.89 -16.97 13.44
C ALA A 291 -8.79 -15.48 13.84
N LYS A 292 -7.58 -14.90 13.77
CA LYS A 292 -7.34 -13.46 14.03
C LYS A 292 -8.13 -12.50 13.12
N ILE A 293 -8.67 -12.97 12.00
CA ILE A 293 -9.50 -12.20 11.06
C ILE A 293 -10.97 -12.60 11.17
N PHE A 294 -11.27 -13.91 11.14
CA PHE A 294 -12.65 -14.41 11.10
C PHE A 294 -13.35 -14.50 12.47
N GLU A 295 -12.57 -14.47 13.55
CA GLU A 295 -13.03 -14.43 14.94
C GLU A 295 -12.53 -13.16 15.64
N ALA A 296 -12.14 -12.16 14.85
CA ALA A 296 -11.53 -10.94 15.34
C ALA A 296 -12.46 -10.17 16.28
N LYS A 297 -11.89 -9.67 17.38
CA LYS A 297 -12.56 -8.74 18.28
C LYS A 297 -12.01 -7.34 18.07
N ASN A 298 -12.88 -6.34 18.15
CA ASN A 298 -12.45 -4.96 18.15
C ASN A 298 -11.79 -4.61 19.49
N THR A 299 -10.46 -4.75 19.57
CA THR A 299 -9.68 -4.45 20.78
C THR A 299 -8.99 -3.10 20.72
N TRP A 300 -9.00 -2.46 19.55
CA TRP A 300 -8.39 -1.17 19.30
C TRP A 300 -9.20 -0.41 18.25
N ASP A 301 -9.66 0.78 18.60
CA ASP A 301 -10.25 1.72 17.64
C ASP A 301 -9.16 2.27 16.69
N VAL A 302 -8.79 1.43 15.73
CA VAL A 302 -7.57 1.54 14.93
C VAL A 302 -7.55 2.78 14.03
N PHE A 303 -8.71 3.25 13.58
CA PHE A 303 -8.83 4.41 12.69
C PHE A 303 -9.27 5.70 13.39
N ASN A 304 -9.47 5.65 14.71
CA ASN A 304 -9.81 6.84 15.49
C ASN A 304 -8.58 7.73 15.71
N ILE A 305 -8.76 9.02 15.43
CA ILE A 305 -7.72 10.05 15.46
C ILE A 305 -8.07 11.19 16.44
N THR A 306 -9.07 11.01 17.29
CA THR A 306 -9.46 11.99 18.32
C THR A 306 -8.68 11.84 19.63
N GLN A 307 -8.00 10.71 19.81
CA GLN A 307 -7.10 10.42 20.93
C GLN A 307 -5.69 10.92 20.64
#